data_AF-A0A7V4PJT4-F1
#
_entry.id   AF-A0A7V4PJT4-F1
#
_cell.length_a   1.000
_cell.length_b   1.000
_cell.length_c   1.000
_cell.angle_alpha   90.00
_cell.angle_beta   90.00
_cell.angle_gamma   90.00
#
_symmetry.space_group_name_H-M   'P 1'
#
loop_
_entity.id
_entity.type
_entity.pdbx_description
1 polymer ?
#
loop_
_entity_poly.entity_id
_entity_poly.type
_entity_poly.pdbx_seq_one_letter_code
_entity_poly.pdbx_strand_id
1 'polypeptide(L)'
;MAFDYLTRLLNFLKERGITTILTNQTTGTKSQIEISGNGISSMVDTVLFLSYISGEGETNRIIQVLKSRGSNHSNQVRQYRITDEGMEILEAFVGAKKDTHAG
;
A
#
# COMPACT_ATOMS: atom_id res chain seq x y z
N MET A 1 -0.02 22.58 12.94
CA MET A 1 0.71 23.39 11.93
C MET A 1 0.85 22.66 10.59
N ALA A 2 1.69 21.63 10.43
CA ALA A 2 1.83 20.93 9.13
C ALA A 2 0.68 19.97 8.78
N PHE A 3 0.17 19.22 9.77
CA PHE A 3 -0.96 18.30 9.60
C PHE A 3 -2.27 19.01 9.24
N ASP A 4 -2.54 20.16 9.88
CA ASP A 4 -3.72 20.98 9.58
C ASP A 4 -3.71 21.52 8.16
N TYR A 5 -2.53 21.93 7.67
CA TYR A 5 -2.36 22.36 6.29
C TYR A 5 -2.69 21.24 5.31
N LEU A 6 -2.12 20.04 5.53
CA LEU A 6 -2.40 18.87 4.68
C LEU A 6 -3.90 18.54 4.68
N THR A 7 -4.54 18.54 5.85
CA THR A 7 -5.98 18.28 5.99
C THR A 7 -6.80 19.28 5.16
N ARG A 8 -6.51 20.58 5.29
CA ARG A 8 -7.21 21.64 4.55
C ARG A 8 -7.00 21.52 3.05
N LEU A 9 -5.77 21.23 2.61
CA LEU A 9 -5.45 21.03 1.20
C LEU A 9 -6.20 19.83 0.61
N LEU A 10 -6.20 18.69 1.32
CA LEU A 10 -6.91 17.49 0.86
C LEU A 10 -8.42 17.72 0.77
N ASN A 11 -9.01 18.39 1.76
CA ASN A 11 -10.42 18.75 1.70
C ASN A 11 -10.72 19.66 0.51
N PHE A 12 -9.91 20.69 0.29
CA PHE A 12 -10.06 21.62 -0.84
C PHE A 12 -9.99 20.93 -2.21
N LEU A 13 -9.08 19.96 -2.37
CA LEU A 13 -8.94 19.18 -3.60
C LEU A 13 -10.11 18.21 -3.78
N LYS A 14 -10.55 17.56 -2.70
CA LYS A 14 -11.67 16.62 -2.70
C LYS A 14 -13.00 17.30 -3.02
N GLU A 15 -13.26 18.48 -2.47
CA GLU A 15 -14.44 19.31 -2.79
C GLU A 15 -14.51 19.72 -4.26
N ARG A 16 -13.36 19.77 -4.95
CA ARG A 16 -13.27 20.05 -6.39
C ARG A 16 -13.31 18.79 -7.27
N GLY A 17 -13.42 17.61 -6.68
CA GLY A 17 -13.40 16.34 -7.42
C GLY A 17 -12.05 16.02 -8.05
N ILE A 18 -10.95 16.58 -7.53
CA ILE A 18 -9.59 16.34 -8.07
C ILE A 18 -9.02 15.05 -7.48
N THR A 19 -8.69 14.07 -8.33
CA THR A 19 -7.96 12.87 -7.91
C THR A 19 -6.54 13.24 -7.48
N THR A 20 -6.18 12.93 -6.23
CA THR A 20 -4.89 13.28 -5.64
C THR A 20 -4.11 12.03 -5.23
N ILE A 21 -2.84 11.97 -5.61
CA ILE A 21 -1.90 10.93 -5.15
C ILE A 21 -0.94 11.56 -4.15
N LEU A 22 -0.81 10.92 -2.98
CA LEU A 22 0.12 11.34 -1.93
C LEU A 22 1.19 10.27 -1.73
N THR A 23 2.42 10.72 -1.59
CA THR A 23 3.57 9.85 -1.27
C THR A 23 4.03 10.14 0.15
N ASN A 24 4.12 9.10 0.98
CA ASN A 24 4.68 9.21 2.32
C ASN A 24 5.82 8.20 2.47
N GLN A 25 7.01 8.68 2.80
CA GLN A 25 8.14 7.81 3.12
C GLN A 25 8.05 7.41 4.60
N THR A 26 7.98 6.11 4.86
CA THR A 26 7.89 5.58 6.22
C THR A 26 9.24 5.01 6.66
N THR A 27 9.55 5.12 7.95
CA THR A 27 10.79 4.58 8.52
C THR A 27 10.50 3.24 9.22
N GLY A 28 10.85 2.14 8.55
CA GLY A 28 10.82 0.79 9.14
C GLY A 28 9.55 -0.04 8.87
N THR A 29 9.60 -1.31 9.30
CA THR A 29 8.60 -2.35 8.97
C THR A 29 7.27 -2.19 9.72
N LYS A 30 7.22 -1.43 10.82
CA LYS A 30 5.99 -1.15 11.60
C LYS A 30 5.09 -0.07 10.99
N SER A 31 5.46 0.44 9.81
CA SER A 31 4.86 1.60 9.17
C SER A 31 3.41 1.44 8.71
N GLN A 32 2.90 0.21 8.55
CA GLN A 32 1.48 -0.03 8.29
C GLN A 32 0.59 0.51 9.43
N ILE A 33 1.08 0.41 10.67
CA ILE A 33 0.39 0.92 11.87
C ILE A 33 0.50 2.44 11.93
N GLU A 34 1.63 3.04 11.54
CA GLU A 34 1.83 4.49 11.55
C GLU A 34 0.92 5.24 10.58
N ILE A 35 0.71 4.68 9.38
CA ILE A 35 -0.24 5.26 8.41
C ILE A 35 -1.65 5.28 9.00
N SER A 36 -2.02 4.23 9.74
CA SER A 36 -3.33 4.10 10.39
C SER A 36 -3.47 4.98 11.64
N GLY A 37 -2.40 5.14 12.43
CA GLY A 37 -2.41 5.83 13.72
C GLY A 37 -2.28 7.36 13.65
N ASN A 38 -1.68 7.92 12.59
CA ASN A 38 -1.39 9.36 12.50
C ASN A 38 -2.56 10.21 11.98
N GLY A 39 -3.81 9.70 11.96
CA GLY A 39 -4.98 10.42 11.47
C GLY A 39 -5.05 10.59 9.94
N ILE A 40 -3.92 10.48 9.22
CA ILE A 40 -3.85 10.57 7.75
C ILE A 40 -4.71 9.50 7.06
N SER A 41 -4.70 8.25 7.58
CA SER A 41 -5.54 7.17 7.04
C SER A 41 -7.04 7.52 7.04
N SER A 42 -7.50 8.39 7.95
CA SER A 42 -8.91 8.81 7.97
C SER A 42 -9.28 9.76 6.83
N MET A 43 -8.31 10.55 6.34
CA MET A 43 -8.49 11.60 5.33
C MET A 43 -8.43 11.06 3.90
N VAL A 44 -7.71 9.97 3.68
CA VAL A 44 -7.56 9.34 2.37
C VAL A 44 -8.55 8.19 2.16
N ASP A 45 -9.02 8.03 0.93
CA ASP A 45 -9.98 6.98 0.58
C ASP A 45 -9.28 5.65 0.28
N THR A 46 -8.09 5.70 -0.32
CA THR A 46 -7.28 4.54 -0.70
C THR A 46 -5.87 4.63 -0.11
N VAL A 47 -5.33 3.51 0.37
CA VAL A 47 -3.96 3.39 0.88
C VAL A 47 -3.25 2.27 0.15
N LEU A 48 -2.21 2.62 -0.60
CA LEU A 48 -1.27 1.69 -1.21
C LEU A 48 0.00 1.63 -0.36
N PHE A 49 0.40 0.42 0.02
CA PHE A 49 1.60 0.18 0.81
C PHE A 49 2.66 -0.48 -0.05
N LEU A 50 3.84 0.13 -0.09
CA LEU A 50 5.01 -0.36 -0.79
C LEU A 50 6.07 -0.71 0.24
N SER A 51 6.59 -1.93 0.20
CA SER A 51 7.66 -2.36 1.11
C SER A 51 8.60 -3.37 0.46
N TYR A 52 9.66 -3.68 1.18
CA TYR A 52 10.63 -4.69 0.81
C TYR A 52 10.42 -5.94 1.65
N ILE A 53 10.56 -7.11 1.04
CA ILE A 53 10.74 -8.38 1.74
C ILE A 53 12.12 -8.92 1.36
N SER A 54 12.87 -9.39 2.35
CA SER A 54 14.18 -9.99 2.13
C SER A 54 14.15 -11.47 2.50
N GLY A 55 14.70 -12.32 1.63
CA GLY A 55 14.76 -13.77 1.82
C GLY A 55 15.74 -14.40 0.84
N GLU A 56 16.44 -15.45 1.26
CA GLU A 56 17.38 -16.21 0.41
C GLU A 56 18.42 -15.37 -0.36
N GLY A 57 18.86 -14.25 0.23
CA GLY A 57 19.83 -13.34 -0.41
C GLY A 57 19.23 -12.36 -1.41
N GLU A 58 17.92 -12.42 -1.63
CA GLU A 58 17.19 -11.49 -2.49
C GLU A 58 16.38 -10.49 -1.67
N THR A 59 16.20 -9.29 -2.23
CA THR A 59 15.28 -8.27 -1.71
C THR A 59 14.25 -7.95 -2.77
N ASN A 60 13.04 -8.39 -2.53
CA ASN A 60 11.91 -8.25 -3.43
C ASN A 60 11.01 -7.09 -2.98
N ARG A 61 10.42 -6.39 -3.96
CA ARG A 61 9.48 -5.31 -3.71
C ARG A 61 8.07 -5.85 -3.71
N ILE A 62 7.26 -5.41 -2.76
CA ILE A 62 5.86 -5.81 -2.63
C ILE A 62 4.92 -4.60 -2.54
N ILE A 63 3.72 -4.77 -3.09
CA ILE A 63 2.61 -3.83 -3.05
C ILE A 63 1.38 -4.49 -2.41
N GLN A 64 0.66 -3.72 -1.60
CA GLN A 64 -0.60 -4.12 -1.00
C GLN A 64 -1.58 -2.94 -0.96
N VAL A 65 -2.85 -3.21 -1.25
CA VAL A 65 -3.93 -2.25 -0.97
C VAL A 65 -4.39 -2.49 0.47
N LEU A 66 -4.09 -1.54 1.38
CA LEU A 66 -4.48 -1.66 2.79
C LEU A 66 -5.92 -1.22 3.03
N LYS A 67 -6.42 -0.31 2.19
CA LYS A 67 -7.74 0.30 2.30
C LYS A 67 -8.17 0.82 0.93
N SER A 68 -9.45 0.66 0.61
CA SER A 68 -10.13 1.41 -0.44
C SER A 68 -11.60 1.61 -0.06
N ARG A 69 -12.06 2.86 0.06
CA ARG A 69 -13.47 3.19 0.34
C ARG A 69 -14.27 3.25 -0.95
N GLY A 70 -15.44 2.60 -0.95
CA GLY A 70 -16.35 2.62 -2.11
C GLY A 70 -15.97 1.69 -3.26
N SER A 71 -14.91 0.88 -3.12
CA SER A 71 -14.51 -0.15 -4.09
C SER A 71 -14.08 -1.42 -3.39
N ASN A 72 -14.37 -2.57 -4.02
CA ASN A 72 -13.70 -3.81 -3.64
C ASN A 72 -12.20 -3.72 -4.01
N HIS A 73 -11.34 -4.38 -3.25
CA HIS A 73 -9.90 -4.41 -3.53
C HIS A 73 -9.31 -5.77 -3.15
N SER A 74 -8.17 -6.10 -3.78
CA SER A 74 -7.43 -7.32 -3.48
C SER A 74 -6.86 -7.25 -2.07
N ASN A 75 -7.03 -8.33 -1.30
CA ASN A 75 -6.36 -8.54 -0.01
C ASN A 75 -4.97 -9.20 -0.17
N GLN A 76 -4.59 -9.56 -1.40
CA GLN A 76 -3.30 -10.19 -1.69
C GLN A 76 -2.16 -9.18 -1.64
N VAL A 77 -1.04 -9.59 -1.05
CA VAL A 77 0.27 -8.95 -1.24
C VAL A 77 0.83 -9.43 -2.57
N ARG A 78 1.27 -8.51 -3.43
CA ARG A 78 1.86 -8.85 -4.72
C ARG A 78 3.28 -8.36 -4.82
N GLN A 79 4.13 -9.13 -5.48
CA GLN A 79 5.45 -8.64 -5.87
C GLN A 79 5.31 -7.70 -7.07
N TYR A 80 6.21 -6.72 -7.17
CA TYR A 80 6.33 -5.90 -8.36
C TYR A 80 7.79 -5.68 -8.72
N ARG A 81 8.04 -5.40 -10.00
CA ARG A 81 9.35 -4.99 -10.52
C ARG A 81 9.25 -3.61 -11.13
N ILE A 82 10.38 -2.91 -11.13
CA ILE A 82 10.52 -1.65 -11.86
C ILE A 82 11.42 -1.97 -13.05
N THR A 83 10.89 -1.80 -14.24
CA THR A 83 11.57 -2.03 -15.52
C THR A 83 11.74 -0.70 -16.25
N ASP A 84 12.37 -0.72 -17.42
CA ASP A 84 12.49 0.46 -18.28
C ASP A 84 11.11 0.94 -18.81
N GLU A 85 10.06 0.12 -18.67
CA GLU A 85 8.68 0.44 -19.04
C GLU A 85 7.82 0.89 -17.84
N GLY A 86 8.39 0.88 -16.62
CA GLY A 86 7.71 1.32 -15.40
C GLY A 86 7.45 0.19 -14.39
N MET A 87 6.34 0.29 -13.66
CA MET A 87 5.99 -0.68 -12.60
C MET A 87 5.20 -1.85 -13.19
N GLU A 88 5.75 -3.05 -13.05
CA GLU A 88 5.10 -4.31 -13.42
C GLU A 88 4.66 -5.06 -12.17
N ILE A 89 3.34 -5.28 -12.00
CA ILE A 89 2.80 -6.08 -10.89
C ILE A 89 2.77 -7.55 -11.31
N LEU A 90 3.49 -8.39 -10.58
CA LEU A 90 3.58 -9.82 -10.86
C LEU A 90 2.30 -10.55 -10.44
N GLU A 91 2.13 -11.77 -10.99
CA GLU A 91 1.04 -12.64 -10.58
C GLU A 91 1.10 -12.98 -9.09
N ALA A 92 -0.08 -13.19 -8.49
CA ALA A 92 -0.16 -13.52 -7.09
C ALA A 92 0.44 -14.90 -6.84
N PHE A 93 1.40 -14.98 -5.91
CA PHE A 93 1.89 -16.26 -5.44
C PHE A 93 0.81 -16.93 -4.58
N VAL A 94 0.01 -17.80 -5.21
CA VAL A 94 -0.84 -18.75 -4.49
C VAL A 94 0.10 -19.84 -4.01
N GLY A 95 0.57 -19.72 -2.76
CA GLY A 95 1.37 -20.79 -2.16
C GLY A 95 0.65 -22.12 -2.36
N ALA A 96 1.38 -23.13 -2.85
CA ALA A 96 0.85 -24.48 -2.99
C ALA A 96 0.10 -24.83 -1.70
N LYS A 97 -1.18 -25.14 -1.85
CA LYS A 97 -2.05 -25.61 -0.78
C LYS A 97 -1.22 -26.57 0.06
N LYS A 98 -1.01 -26.28 1.34
CA LYS A 98 -0.42 -27.27 2.26
C LYS A 98 -1.39 -28.43 2.22
N ASP A 99 -1.07 -29.48 1.46
CA ASP A 99 -1.82 -30.71 1.48
C ASP A 99 -1.64 -31.29 2.87
N THR A 100 -2.64 -31.04 3.71
CA THR A 100 -2.79 -31.58 5.06
C THR A 100 -3.12 -33.06 4.97
N HIS A 101 -2.23 -33.90 4.43
CA HIS A 101 -2.37 -35.37 4.51
C HIS A 101 -1.00 -36.06 4.51
N ALA A 102 -0.45 -36.24 5.71
CA ALA A 102 0.45 -37.33 6.12
C ALA A 102 0.67 -37.14 7.63
N GLY A 103 0.38 -38.06 8.53
CA GLY A 103 -0.02 -39.46 8.50
C GLY A 103 0.19 -39.94 9.94
#